data_AF-A0A0G1VHN7-F1
#
_entry.id   AF-A0A0G1VHN7-F1
#
_cell.length_a   1.000
_cell.length_b   1.000
_cell.length_c   1.000
_cell.angle_alpha   90.00
_cell.angle_beta   90.00
_cell.angle_gamma   90.00
#
_symmetry.space_group_name_H-M   'P 1'
#
loop_
_entity.id
_entity.type
_entity.pdbx_description
1 polymer ?
#
loop_
_entity_poly.entity_id
_entity_poly.type
_entity_poly.pdbx_seq_one_letter_code
_entity_poly.pdbx_strand_id
1 'polypeptide(L)'
;MFSKTRVAVLRGGPSSEYDVSLKTGATVLAHLPEKYHALDVFIDREGVWHLHGRVQSPEKILGKVDVVWNALHGEYGEDGTLQHILEAHNIPFSGSKRLGAALAQNKSLAKGIAKRFGIKTPSYRVLRCGDVASISELSVEQHFRGSVN
;
A
#
# COMPACT_ATOMS: atom_id res chain seq x y z
N MET A 1 -4.31 -10.13 -34.59
CA MET A 1 -4.41 -9.01 -33.63
C MET A 1 -4.30 -9.61 -32.24
N PHE A 2 -3.23 -9.32 -31.49
CA PHE A 2 -3.10 -9.84 -30.12
C PHE A 2 -4.20 -9.23 -29.25
N SER A 3 -4.80 -10.03 -28.36
CA SER A 3 -5.77 -9.50 -27.39
C SER A 3 -5.08 -8.48 -26.48
N LYS A 4 -5.76 -7.36 -26.20
CA LYS A 4 -5.24 -6.35 -25.26
C LYS A 4 -5.02 -6.98 -23.88
N THR A 5 -3.89 -6.67 -23.24
CA THR A 5 -3.60 -7.11 -21.86
C THR A 5 -4.61 -6.49 -20.90
N ARG A 6 -5.28 -7.32 -20.11
CA ARG A 6 -6.31 -6.93 -19.15
C ARG A 6 -5.67 -6.48 -17.85
N VAL A 7 -5.80 -5.19 -17.52
CA VAL A 7 -5.20 -4.57 -16.33
C VAL A 7 -6.31 -4.24 -15.35
N ALA A 8 -6.35 -4.90 -14.19
CA ALA A 8 -7.20 -4.47 -13.09
C ALA A 8 -6.56 -3.26 -12.41
N VAL A 9 -7.28 -2.14 -12.32
CA VAL A 9 -6.85 -0.99 -11.52
C VAL A 9 -7.62 -1.02 -10.21
N LEU A 10 -6.95 -1.32 -9.09
CA LEU A 10 -7.57 -1.36 -7.77
C LEU A 10 -7.56 0.02 -7.13
N ARG A 11 -8.72 0.51 -6.68
CA ARG A 11 -8.86 1.81 -6.00
C ARG A 11 -9.91 1.77 -4.88
N GLY A 12 -9.82 2.69 -3.92
CA GLY A 12 -10.59 2.70 -2.67
C GLY A 12 -9.85 2.00 -1.52
N GLY A 13 -10.48 1.00 -0.89
CA GLY A 13 -9.92 0.14 0.15
C GLY A 13 -10.27 0.54 1.60
N PRO A 14 -10.15 -0.38 2.57
CA PRO A 14 -10.45 -0.11 3.98
C PRO A 14 -9.30 0.68 4.65
N SER A 15 -9.12 1.95 4.25
CA SER A 15 -8.03 2.82 4.67
C SER A 15 -8.51 4.25 4.93
N SER A 16 -7.81 4.97 5.80
CA SER A 16 -8.03 6.41 6.00
C SER A 16 -7.69 7.24 4.75
N GLU A 17 -6.89 6.69 3.84
CA GLU A 17 -6.48 7.32 2.58
C GLU A 17 -7.38 6.94 1.39
N TYR A 18 -8.57 6.43 1.68
CA TYR A 18 -9.56 5.98 0.69
C TYR A 18 -9.80 6.97 -0.47
N ASP A 19 -10.06 8.25 -0.16
CA ASP A 19 -10.40 9.24 -1.18
C ASP A 19 -9.19 9.60 -2.07
N VAL A 20 -7.97 9.49 -1.53
CA VAL A 20 -6.73 9.65 -2.29
C VAL A 20 -6.57 8.49 -3.26
N SER A 21 -6.78 7.26 -2.77
CA SER A 21 -6.78 6.04 -3.57
C SER A 21 -7.77 6.07 -4.73
N LEU A 22 -9.00 6.56 -4.51
CA LEU A 22 -9.98 6.73 -5.59
C LEU A 22 -9.47 7.67 -6.70
N LYS A 23 -8.86 8.80 -6.33
CA LYS A 23 -8.31 9.78 -7.28
C LYS A 23 -7.10 9.22 -8.04
N THR A 24 -6.21 8.51 -7.35
CA THR A 24 -5.06 7.84 -7.98
C THR A 24 -5.54 6.83 -9.01
N GLY A 25 -6.49 5.95 -8.65
CA GLY A 25 -7.04 4.95 -9.57
C GLY A 25 -7.73 5.58 -10.79
N ALA A 26 -8.53 6.63 -10.58
CA ALA A 26 -9.15 7.37 -11.68
C ALA A 26 -8.12 7.96 -12.66
N THR A 27 -7.00 8.48 -12.13
CA THR A 27 -5.91 9.01 -12.94
C THR A 27 -5.26 7.92 -13.79
N VAL A 28 -5.00 6.75 -13.20
CA VAL A 28 -4.43 5.59 -13.90
C VAL A 28 -5.37 5.11 -15.01
N LEU A 29 -6.67 4.96 -14.71
CA LEU A 29 -7.69 4.55 -15.67
C LEU A 29 -7.75 5.49 -16.88
N ALA A 30 -7.67 6.81 -16.64
CA ALA A 30 -7.74 7.81 -17.70
C ALA A 30 -6.52 7.85 -18.64
N HIS A 31 -5.35 7.37 -18.18
CA HIS A 31 -4.09 7.49 -18.91
C HIS A 31 -3.49 6.14 -19.35
N LEU A 32 -4.20 5.03 -19.13
CA LEU A 32 -3.72 3.72 -19.53
C LEU A 32 -3.60 3.65 -21.06
N PRO A 33 -2.43 3.24 -21.63
CA PRO A 33 -2.25 3.18 -23.08
C PRO A 33 -3.24 2.23 -23.77
N GLU A 34 -3.60 2.51 -25.02
CA GLU A 34 -4.61 1.75 -25.77
C GLU A 34 -4.33 0.25 -25.92
N LYS A 35 -3.07 -0.17 -25.81
CA LYS A 35 -2.68 -1.59 -25.84
C LYS A 35 -3.21 -2.40 -24.64
N TYR A 36 -3.66 -1.72 -23.60
CA TYR A 36 -4.25 -2.33 -22.41
C TYR A 36 -5.78 -2.20 -22.42
N HIS A 37 -6.44 -3.17 -21.81
CA HIS A 37 -7.85 -3.12 -21.47
C HIS A 37 -7.98 -2.94 -19.96
N ALA A 38 -8.39 -1.75 -19.53
CA ALA A 38 -8.53 -1.45 -18.12
C ALA A 38 -9.83 -2.01 -17.54
N LEU A 39 -9.73 -2.70 -16.41
CA LEU A 39 -10.87 -3.08 -15.58
C LEU A 39 -10.82 -2.23 -14.30
N ASP A 40 -11.81 -1.37 -14.13
CA ASP A 40 -11.97 -0.59 -12.90
C ASP A 40 -12.50 -1.49 -11.79
N VAL A 41 -11.64 -1.79 -10.81
CA VAL A 41 -11.98 -2.60 -9.65
C VAL A 41 -11.99 -1.70 -8.43
N PHE A 42 -13.18 -1.50 -7.90
CA PHE A 42 -13.43 -0.67 -6.73
C PHE A 42 -13.49 -1.55 -5.49
N ILE A 43 -12.79 -1.15 -4.43
CA ILE A 43 -12.86 -1.79 -3.12
C ILE A 43 -13.49 -0.77 -2.18
N ASP A 44 -14.60 -1.12 -1.52
CA ASP A 44 -15.25 -0.22 -0.56
C ASP A 44 -14.50 -0.15 0.78
N ARG A 45 -15.04 0.62 1.73
CA ARG A 45 -14.42 0.87 3.03
C ARG A 45 -14.47 -0.35 3.95
N GLU A 46 -15.32 -1.32 3.61
CA GLU A 46 -15.49 -2.60 4.29
C GLU A 46 -14.57 -3.67 3.68
N GLY A 47 -13.83 -3.34 2.61
CA GLY A 47 -12.91 -4.27 1.93
C GLY A 47 -13.60 -5.20 0.93
N VAL A 48 -14.85 -4.93 0.55
CA VAL A 48 -15.58 -5.71 -0.45
C VAL A 48 -15.22 -5.23 -1.85
N TRP A 49 -14.95 -6.19 -2.74
CA TRP A 49 -14.53 -5.92 -4.10
C TRP A 49 -15.71 -5.83 -5.05
N HIS A 50 -15.66 -4.84 -5.94
CA HIS A 50 -16.70 -4.57 -6.93
C HIS A 50 -16.09 -4.47 -8.31
N LEU A 51 -16.76 -5.08 -9.29
CA LEU A 51 -16.44 -4.95 -10.71
C LEU A 51 -17.74 -4.69 -11.46
N HIS A 52 -17.78 -3.59 -12.23
CA HIS A 52 -18.99 -3.08 -12.91
C HIS A 52 -20.17 -2.82 -11.96
N GLY A 53 -19.88 -2.25 -10.78
CA GLY A 53 -20.91 -1.90 -9.78
C GLY A 53 -21.55 -3.11 -9.09
N ARG A 54 -20.96 -4.30 -9.21
CA ARG A 54 -21.44 -5.52 -8.56
C ARG A 54 -20.36 -6.11 -7.67
N VAL A 55 -20.78 -6.53 -6.48
CA VAL A 55 -19.93 -7.31 -5.57
C VAL A 55 -19.49 -8.59 -6.26
N GLN A 56 -18.18 -8.81 -6.30
CA GLN A 56 -17.57 -10.03 -6.80
C GLN A 56 -16.40 -10.41 -5.90
N SER A 57 -16.21 -11.71 -5.69
CA SER A 57 -15.08 -12.16 -4.87
C SER A 57 -13.74 -11.88 -5.57
N PRO A 58 -12.64 -11.65 -4.83
CA PRO A 58 -11.33 -11.41 -5.41
C PRO A 58 -10.93 -12.47 -6.43
N GLU A 59 -11.19 -13.76 -6.15
CA GLU A 59 -10.82 -14.87 -7.03
C GLU A 59 -11.49 -14.76 -8.41
N LYS A 60 -12.77 -14.35 -8.44
CA LYS A 60 -13.54 -14.17 -9.69
C LYS A 60 -13.04 -12.98 -10.51
N ILE A 61 -12.60 -11.91 -9.85
CA ILE A 61 -12.05 -10.73 -10.53
C ILE A 61 -10.65 -11.05 -11.05
N LEU A 62 -9.81 -11.66 -10.21
CA LEU A 62 -8.44 -12.00 -10.53
C LEU A 62 -8.33 -13.04 -11.66
N GLY A 63 -9.29 -13.97 -11.78
CA GLY A 63 -9.37 -14.88 -12.93
C GLY A 63 -9.71 -14.20 -14.28
N LYS A 64 -10.08 -12.91 -14.28
CA LYS A 64 -10.44 -12.14 -15.48
C LYS A 64 -9.36 -11.15 -15.91
N VAL A 65 -8.21 -11.11 -15.25
CA VAL A 65 -7.16 -10.12 -15.51
C VAL A 65 -5.82 -10.79 -15.73
N ASP A 66 -4.91 -10.07 -16.37
CA ASP A 66 -3.56 -10.56 -16.66
C ASP A 66 -2.53 -9.90 -15.71
N VAL A 67 -2.83 -8.70 -15.21
CA VAL A 67 -1.98 -7.95 -14.27
C VAL A 67 -2.84 -6.99 -13.45
N VAL A 68 -2.39 -6.69 -12.23
CA VAL A 68 -3.02 -5.72 -11.33
C VAL A 68 -2.15 -4.47 -11.19
N TRP A 69 -2.77 -3.31 -11.36
CA TRP A 69 -2.24 -2.03 -10.94
C TRP A 69 -2.81 -1.66 -9.56
N ASN A 70 -1.94 -1.61 -8.56
CA ASN A 70 -2.30 -1.20 -7.21
C ASN A 70 -2.31 0.34 -7.11
N ALA A 71 -3.48 0.95 -6.98
CA ALA A 71 -3.64 2.37 -6.67
C ALA A 71 -4.19 2.62 -5.26
N LEU A 72 -4.17 1.60 -4.39
CA LEU A 72 -4.52 1.71 -2.97
C LEU A 72 -3.41 2.39 -2.17
N HIS A 73 -3.78 3.04 -1.06
CA HIS A 73 -2.86 3.74 -0.16
C HIS A 73 -3.08 3.31 1.29
N GLY A 74 -2.02 3.35 2.09
CA GLY A 74 -2.06 3.12 3.52
C GLY A 74 -2.30 1.66 3.88
N GLU A 75 -3.10 1.46 4.93
CA GLU A 75 -3.52 0.12 5.38
C GLU A 75 -4.21 -0.62 4.23
N TYR A 76 -4.06 -1.94 4.21
CA TYR A 76 -4.49 -2.84 3.14
C TYR A 76 -3.71 -2.71 1.81
N GLY A 77 -3.45 -1.48 1.34
CA GLY A 77 -2.82 -1.21 0.05
C GLY A 77 -1.30 -1.31 0.03
N GLU A 78 -0.63 -0.88 1.10
CA GLU A 78 0.83 -0.73 1.16
C GLU A 78 1.47 -1.54 2.30
N ASP A 79 0.66 -2.13 3.19
CA ASP A 79 1.13 -2.91 4.35
C ASP A 79 1.44 -4.39 4.04
N GLY A 80 1.19 -4.84 2.81
CA GLY A 80 1.38 -6.22 2.38
C GLY A 80 0.09 -7.05 2.31
N THR A 81 -1.05 -6.55 2.78
CA THR A 81 -2.32 -7.30 2.82
C THR A 81 -2.83 -7.61 1.41
N LEU A 82 -2.95 -6.59 0.55
CA LEU A 82 -3.33 -6.79 -0.84
C LEU A 82 -2.31 -7.68 -1.56
N GLN A 83 -1.02 -7.42 -1.37
CA GLN A 83 0.07 -8.15 -2.03
C GLN A 83 0.01 -9.64 -1.67
N HIS A 84 -0.36 -9.98 -0.43
CA HIS A 84 -0.57 -11.37 -0.04
C HIS A 84 -1.65 -12.06 -0.87
N ILE A 85 -2.79 -11.39 -1.07
CA ILE A 85 -3.90 -11.91 -1.88
C ILE A 85 -3.42 -12.11 -3.33
N LEU A 86 -2.76 -11.11 -3.92
CA LEU A 86 -2.29 -11.17 -5.30
C LEU A 86 -1.24 -12.26 -5.52
N GLU A 87 -0.29 -12.41 -4.59
CA GLU A 87 0.72 -13.47 -4.61
C GLU A 87 0.10 -14.86 -4.46
N ALA A 88 -0.89 -15.03 -3.57
CA ALA A 88 -1.60 -16.30 -3.40
C ALA A 88 -2.34 -16.74 -4.68
N HIS A 89 -2.78 -15.79 -5.49
CA HIS A 89 -3.41 -16.04 -6.79
C HIS A 89 -2.43 -16.06 -7.98
N ASN A 90 -1.13 -15.94 -7.73
CA ASN A 90 -0.08 -15.87 -8.76
C ASN A 90 -0.34 -14.78 -9.83
N ILE A 91 -0.97 -13.67 -9.44
CA ILE A 91 -1.27 -12.57 -10.35
C ILE A 91 -0.09 -11.59 -10.34
N PRO A 92 0.49 -11.24 -11.50
CA PRO A 92 1.47 -10.16 -11.58
C PRO A 92 0.85 -8.83 -11.13
N PHE A 93 1.60 -8.00 -10.40
CA PHE A 93 1.10 -6.70 -9.97
C PHE A 93 2.19 -5.62 -9.89
N SER A 94 1.76 -4.36 -9.92
CA SER A 94 2.64 -3.19 -9.78
C SER A 94 3.11 -2.97 -8.33
N GLY A 95 4.36 -2.60 -8.16
CA GLY A 95 4.91 -2.21 -6.85
C GLY A 95 5.71 -3.32 -6.16
N SER A 96 5.85 -3.20 -4.84
CA SER A 96 6.65 -4.14 -4.03
C SER A 96 5.86 -5.39 -3.66
N LYS A 97 6.56 -6.53 -3.59
CA LYS A 97 6.04 -7.79 -3.05
C LYS A 97 5.70 -7.68 -1.56
N ARG A 98 4.92 -8.64 -1.04
CA ARG A 98 4.36 -8.63 0.33
C ARG A 98 5.37 -8.26 1.40
N LEU A 99 6.53 -8.94 1.42
CA LEU A 99 7.54 -8.69 2.45
C LEU A 99 8.14 -7.28 2.35
N GLY A 100 8.40 -6.80 1.13
CA GLY A 100 8.93 -5.46 0.91
C GLY A 100 7.96 -4.38 1.36
N ALA A 101 6.68 -4.53 0.99
CA ALA A 101 5.59 -3.65 1.40
C ALA A 101 5.46 -3.60 2.94
N ALA A 102 5.34 -4.75 3.60
CA ALA A 102 5.22 -4.84 5.05
C ALA A 102 6.40 -4.22 5.81
N LEU A 103 7.63 -4.43 5.34
CA LEU A 103 8.82 -3.85 5.96
C LEU A 103 8.90 -2.34 5.76
N ALA A 104 8.56 -1.85 4.56
CA ALA A 104 8.59 -0.43 4.24
C ALA A 104 7.53 0.36 5.00
N GLN A 105 6.33 -0.20 5.15
CA GLN A 105 5.22 0.45 5.85
C GLN A 105 5.51 0.64 7.34
N ASN A 106 6.27 -0.27 7.96
CA ASN A 106 6.72 -0.12 9.33
C ASN A 106 7.94 0.80 9.43
N LYS A 107 7.71 2.08 9.75
CA LYS A 107 8.77 3.10 9.86
C LYS A 107 9.93 2.71 10.79
N SER A 108 9.67 1.98 11.89
CA SER A 108 10.72 1.54 12.80
C SER A 108 11.61 0.47 12.17
N LEU A 109 11.00 -0.53 11.53
CA LEU A 109 11.73 -1.59 10.83
C LEU A 109 12.47 -1.05 9.61
N ALA A 110 11.81 -0.25 8.78
CA ALA A 110 12.40 0.39 7.60
C ALA A 110 13.63 1.24 7.98
N LYS A 111 13.53 2.08 9.01
CA LYS A 111 14.67 2.87 9.51
C LYS A 111 15.77 1.98 10.07
N GLY A 112 15.43 0.91 10.78
CA GLY A 112 16.40 -0.06 11.30
C GLY A 112 17.19 -0.73 10.18
N ILE A 113 16.51 -1.16 9.11
CA ILE A 113 17.14 -1.73 7.91
C ILE A 113 18.03 -0.68 7.23
N ALA A 114 17.51 0.52 6.97
CA ALA A 114 18.26 1.61 6.35
C ALA A 114 19.57 1.92 7.12
N LYS A 115 19.49 2.03 8.45
CA LYS A 115 20.67 2.25 9.32
C LYS A 115 21.71 1.13 9.21
N ARG A 116 21.29 -0.14 9.11
CA ARG A 116 22.21 -1.28 8.93
C ARG A 116 23.00 -1.19 7.62
N PHE A 117 22.44 -0.54 6.60
CA PHE A 117 23.10 -0.27 5.33
C PHE A 117 23.78 1.11 5.26
N GLY A 118 23.97 1.78 6.40
CA GLY A 118 24.65 3.08 6.48
C GLY A 118 23.82 4.27 5.98
N ILE A 119 22.53 4.08 5.71
CA ILE A 119 21.63 5.17 5.29
C ILE A 119 21.22 5.98 6.53
N LYS A 120 21.52 7.28 6.51
CA LYS A 120 21.15 8.21 7.58
C LYS A 120 19.62 8.34 7.65
N THR A 121 19.06 8.24 8.85
CA THR A 121 17.62 8.44 9.11
C THR A 121 17.42 9.37 10.30
N PRO A 122 16.33 10.16 10.35
CA PRO A 122 16.04 11.03 11.48
C PRO A 122 15.95 10.24 12.79
N SER A 123 16.47 10.83 13.88
CA SER A 123 16.36 10.32 15.24
C SER A 123 14.89 10.06 15.60
N TYR A 124 14.63 8.96 16.31
CA TYR A 124 13.28 8.56 16.68
C TYR A 124 13.30 7.71 17.94
N ARG A 125 12.17 7.68 18.65
CA ARG A 125 11.86 6.69 19.67
C ARG A 125 10.54 6.01 19.32
N VAL A 126 10.46 4.71 19.60
CA VAL A 126 9.21 3.94 19.44
C VAL A 126 8.54 3.89 20.79
N LEU A 127 7.30 4.34 20.85
CA LEU A 127 6.45 4.24 22.03
C LEU A 127 5.41 3.12 21.79
N ARG A 128 5.15 2.33 22.82
CA ARG A 128 4.18 1.25 22.85
C ARG A 128 3.08 1.55 23.86
N CYS A 129 1.95 0.85 23.72
CA CYS A 129 0.90 0.89 24.73
C CYS A 129 1.48 0.42 26.08
N GLY A 130 1.41 1.27 27.10
CA GLY A 130 2.03 1.05 28.42
C GLY A 130 3.21 1.98 28.73
N ASP A 131 3.82 2.60 27.72
CA ASP A 131 4.94 3.55 27.93
C ASP A 131 4.47 4.91 28.49
N VAL A 132 3.16 5.07 28.74
CA VAL A 132 2.48 6.33 29.06
C VAL A 132 3.04 7.00 30.33
N ALA A 133 3.49 6.21 31.30
CA ALA A 133 4.12 6.72 32.52
C ALA A 133 5.46 7.46 32.24
N SER A 134 6.15 7.11 31.15
CA SER A 134 7.42 7.76 30.76
C SER A 134 7.23 9.02 29.90
N ILE A 135 6.02 9.27 29.37
CA ILE A 135 5.76 10.38 28.46
C ILE A 135 5.85 11.72 29.19
N SER A 136 5.41 11.80 30.44
CA SER A 136 5.53 13.00 31.28
C SER A 136 6.97 13.41 31.57
N GLU A 137 7.93 12.48 31.45
CA GLU A 137 9.36 12.73 31.67
C GLU A 137 10.11 13.06 30.36
N LEU A 138 9.49 12.76 29.20
CA LEU A 138 10.07 12.99 27.88
C LEU A 138 9.80 14.43 27.43
N SER A 139 10.62 15.37 27.91
CA SER A 139 10.65 16.72 27.36
C SER A 139 11.15 16.70 25.91
N VAL A 140 10.36 17.27 25.00
CA VAL A 140 10.69 17.41 23.56
C VAL A 140 12.08 18.07 23.37
N GLU A 141 12.49 18.95 24.31
CA GLU A 141 13.77 19.66 24.29
C GLU A 141 15.01 18.78 24.48
N GLN A 142 14.91 17.63 25.18
CA GLN A 142 16.10 16.81 25.47
C GLN A 142 16.65 16.05 24.25
N HIS A 143 15.92 16.02 23.13
CA HIS A 143 16.32 15.27 21.94
C HIS A 143 16.81 16.14 20.76
N PHE A 144 16.68 17.47 20.85
CA PHE A 144 17.15 18.40 19.81
C PHE A 144 18.56 18.97 20.06
N ARG A 145 19.23 18.61 21.18
CA ARG A 145 20.65 18.90 21.36
C ARG A 145 21.46 17.93 20.51
N GLY A 146 21.97 18.46 19.41
CA GLY A 146 22.40 17.72 18.23
C GLY A 146 23.60 16.79 18.42
N SER A 147 23.70 15.84 17.47
CA SER A 147 24.99 15.39 16.97
C SER A 147 25.60 16.54 16.16
N VAL A 148 26.24 17.47 16.86
CA VAL A 148 27.37 18.21 16.32
C VAL A 148 28.60 17.42 16.77
N ASN A 149 29.16 16.65 15.86
CA ASN A 149 30.55 16.22 15.80
C ASN A 149 30.80 15.74 14.36
#